data_AF-A0AAV9LCJ3-F1
#
_entry.id   AF-A0AAV9LCJ3-F1
#
_cell.length_a   1.000
_cell.length_b   1.000
_cell.length_c   1.000
_cell.angle_alpha   90.00
_cell.angle_beta   90.00
_cell.angle_gamma   90.00
#
_symmetry.space_group_name_H-M   'P 1'
#
loop_
_entity.id
_entity.type
_entity.pdbx_description
1 polymer ?
#
loop_
_entity_poly.entity_id
_entity_poly.type
_entity_poly.pdbx_seq_one_letter_code
_entity_poly.pdbx_strand_id
1 'polypeptide(L)'
;MLSSLQGCNGFLQLVDHQKNEKSNTTKKSKSKDAAVTHAVAERKRRERINSHLHTLKKLFPYLPKKDKPRVLTEAVTQLKELRKNVAQQLELSSLFIPSENDVVIINYCDNINEERNVKATICCEDRLSLNRDLSSAIRSIQGRVIKAEMATVGGRTKAELVVVLGKANGGEKDVGQLKWALKAVVENRALGFGLWK
;
A
#
# COMPACT_ATOMS: atom_id res chain seq x y z
N MET A 1 36.08 -19.52 -15.78
CA MET A 1 37.13 -18.81 -15.04
C MET A 1 36.50 -17.90 -14.00
N LEU A 2 37.09 -17.87 -12.80
CA LEU A 2 36.73 -17.16 -11.57
C LEU A 2 35.55 -17.78 -10.78
N SER A 3 35.75 -18.88 -10.03
CA SER A 3 36.47 -19.04 -8.73
C SER A 3 35.67 -18.59 -7.50
N SER A 4 35.36 -19.59 -6.67
CA SER A 4 35.23 -19.52 -5.20
C SER A 4 34.25 -18.54 -4.58
N LEU A 5 33.03 -19.04 -4.34
CA LEU A 5 32.18 -18.65 -3.20
C LEU A 5 31.90 -19.87 -2.32
N GLN A 6 32.95 -20.62 -2.01
CA GLN A 6 33.02 -21.46 -0.81
C GLN A 6 33.87 -20.72 0.20
N GLY A 7 33.23 -20.13 1.20
CA GLY A 7 33.96 -19.47 2.28
C GLY A 7 33.19 -18.32 2.88
N CYS A 8 32.11 -18.62 3.61
CA CYS A 8 31.60 -17.78 4.70
C CYS A 8 30.60 -18.52 5.61
N ASN A 9 30.52 -19.86 5.57
CA ASN A 9 29.73 -20.61 6.57
C ASN A 9 30.46 -20.75 7.92
N GLY A 10 31.75 -20.43 8.00
CA GLY A 10 32.55 -20.60 9.24
C GLY A 10 32.35 -19.50 10.30
N PHE A 11 31.81 -18.33 9.96
CA PHE A 11 31.68 -17.23 10.93
C PHE A 11 30.37 -17.24 11.73
N LEU A 12 29.40 -18.06 11.32
CA LEU A 12 28.13 -18.23 12.04
C LEU A 12 28.22 -19.22 13.20
N GLN A 13 29.28 -20.02 13.29
CA GLN A 13 29.44 -21.03 14.33
C GLN A 13 30.28 -20.55 15.53
N LEU A 14 30.81 -19.32 15.47
CA LEU A 14 31.68 -18.78 16.53
C LEU A 14 30.92 -17.92 17.57
N VAL A 15 29.60 -17.80 17.46
CA VAL A 15 28.80 -16.89 18.31
C VAL A 15 28.17 -17.61 19.51
N ASP A 16 28.05 -18.94 19.48
CA ASP A 16 27.41 -19.71 20.56
C ASP A 16 28.38 -20.21 21.66
N HIS A 17 29.67 -19.92 21.60
CA HIS A 17 30.67 -20.52 22.51
C HIS A 17 31.50 -19.56 23.39
N GLN A 18 31.19 -18.27 23.44
CA GLN A 18 31.96 -17.32 24.28
C GLN A 18 31.12 -16.74 25.42
N LYS A 19 30.63 -17.60 26.32
CA LYS A 19 30.05 -17.21 27.61
C LYS A 19 30.85 -17.70 28.82
N ASN A 20 32.18 -17.85 28.69
CA ASN A 20 33.01 -18.07 29.87
C ASN A 20 34.41 -17.46 29.69
N GLU A 21 34.64 -16.31 30.31
CA GLU A 21 35.73 -16.01 31.25
C GLU A 21 35.88 -14.49 31.44
N LYS A 22 35.85 -14.05 32.71
CA LYS A 22 35.95 -12.64 33.12
C LYS A 22 37.39 -12.28 33.45
N SER A 23 37.93 -11.20 32.88
CA SER A 23 38.69 -10.18 33.64
C SER A 23 38.95 -8.89 32.82
N ASN A 24 38.71 -7.74 33.45
CA ASN A 24 39.25 -6.39 33.16
C ASN A 24 39.00 -5.64 31.81
N THR A 25 37.87 -5.81 31.12
CA THR A 25 37.55 -5.01 29.90
C THR A 25 36.08 -4.57 29.73
N THR A 26 35.34 -4.32 30.80
CA THR A 26 33.86 -4.18 30.79
C THR A 26 33.28 -3.05 29.94
N LYS A 27 34.02 -1.97 29.63
CA LYS A 27 33.57 -0.92 28.67
C LYS A 27 33.96 -1.23 27.22
N LYS A 28 35.16 -1.78 26.99
CA LYS A 28 35.64 -2.15 25.64
C LYS A 28 34.95 -3.40 25.07
N SER A 29 34.62 -4.39 25.91
CA SER A 29 33.85 -5.58 25.52
C SER A 29 32.43 -5.23 25.10
N LYS A 30 31.69 -4.49 25.93
CA LYS A 30 30.35 -3.97 25.59
C LYS A 30 30.32 -3.15 24.30
N SER A 31 31.35 -2.34 24.05
CA SER A 31 31.49 -1.56 22.81
C SER A 31 31.76 -2.45 21.58
N LYS A 32 32.55 -3.52 21.72
CA LYS A 32 32.79 -4.51 20.66
C LYS A 32 31.54 -5.33 20.37
N ASP A 33 30.82 -5.77 21.41
CA ASP A 33 29.56 -6.53 21.25
C ASP A 33 28.48 -5.70 20.56
N ALA A 34 28.40 -4.40 20.88
CA ALA A 34 27.53 -3.46 20.19
C ALA A 34 27.93 -3.27 18.71
N ALA A 35 29.22 -3.15 18.41
CA ALA A 35 29.72 -3.04 17.04
C ALA A 35 29.44 -4.30 16.21
N VAL A 36 29.60 -5.49 16.80
CA VAL A 36 29.26 -6.77 16.16
C VAL A 36 27.76 -6.87 15.91
N THR A 37 26.93 -6.51 16.88
CA THR A 37 25.46 -6.50 16.73
C THR A 37 25.03 -5.56 15.60
N HIS A 38 25.62 -4.37 15.53
CA HIS A 38 25.38 -3.41 14.46
C HIS A 38 25.82 -3.96 13.09
N ALA A 39 27.00 -4.59 13.01
CA ALA A 39 27.49 -5.19 11.77
C ALA A 39 26.60 -6.34 11.27
N VAL A 40 26.10 -7.18 12.19
CA VAL A 40 25.13 -8.25 11.87
C VAL A 40 23.80 -7.65 11.42
N ALA A 41 23.31 -6.61 12.10
CA ALA A 41 22.08 -5.91 11.72
C ALA A 41 22.19 -5.31 10.32
N GLU A 42 23.30 -4.64 10.00
CA GLU A 42 23.53 -4.07 8.67
C GLU A 42 23.67 -5.15 7.59
N ARG A 43 24.31 -6.29 7.89
CA ARG A 43 24.36 -7.43 6.97
C ARG A 43 22.95 -7.94 6.66
N LYS A 44 22.14 -8.20 7.68
CA LYS A 44 20.73 -8.64 7.52
C LYS A 44 19.91 -7.62 6.72
N ARG A 45 20.14 -6.31 6.93
CA ARG A 45 19.49 -5.25 6.14
C ARG A 45 19.86 -5.37 4.66
N ARG A 46 21.14 -5.53 4.34
CA ARG A 46 21.63 -5.69 2.95
C ARG A 46 21.09 -6.96 2.29
N GLU A 47 21.02 -8.07 3.03
CA GLU A 47 20.43 -9.32 2.56
C GLU A 47 18.95 -9.14 2.19
N ARG A 48 18.14 -8.51 3.05
CA ARG A 48 16.73 -8.19 2.77
C ARG A 48 16.58 -7.33 1.51
N ILE A 49 17.38 -6.28 1.37
CA ILE A 49 17.36 -5.40 0.19
C ILE A 49 17.72 -6.16 -1.09
N ASN A 50 18.78 -6.96 -1.06
CA ASN A 50 19.21 -7.73 -2.22
C ASN A 50 18.18 -8.81 -2.59
N SER A 51 17.50 -9.41 -1.60
CA SER A 51 16.39 -10.33 -1.83
C SER A 51 15.23 -9.65 -2.57
N HIS A 52 14.78 -8.47 -2.09
CA HIS A 52 13.72 -7.71 -2.77
C HIS A 52 14.10 -7.31 -4.20
N LEU A 53 15.35 -6.87 -4.41
CA LEU A 53 15.86 -6.55 -5.74
C LEU A 53 15.88 -7.78 -6.67
N HIS A 54 16.21 -8.96 -6.14
CA HIS A 54 16.15 -10.20 -6.90
C HIS A 54 14.71 -10.56 -7.28
N THR A 55 13.76 -10.42 -6.35
CA THR A 55 12.34 -10.66 -6.64
C THR A 55 11.84 -9.71 -7.72
N LEU A 56 12.19 -8.41 -7.65
CA LEU A 56 11.85 -7.43 -8.68
C LEU A 56 12.35 -7.87 -10.07
N LYS A 57 13.60 -8.31 -10.18
CA LYS A 57 14.17 -8.83 -11.43
C LYS A 57 13.45 -10.06 -11.99
N LYS A 58 12.83 -10.88 -11.13
CA LYS A 58 12.05 -12.07 -11.55
C LYS A 58 10.68 -11.70 -12.11
N LEU A 59 10.08 -10.61 -11.65
CA LEU A 59 8.73 -10.18 -12.07
C LEU A 59 8.71 -9.60 -13.48
N PHE A 60 9.82 -9.03 -13.94
CA PHE A 60 9.90 -8.33 -15.22
C PHE A 60 10.90 -9.03 -16.15
N PRO A 61 10.47 -9.46 -17.36
CA PRO A 61 11.31 -10.23 -18.27
C PRO A 61 12.50 -9.44 -18.86
N TYR A 62 12.43 -8.10 -18.88
CA TYR A 62 13.41 -7.25 -19.60
C TYR A 62 14.30 -6.40 -18.68
N LEU A 63 14.41 -6.72 -17.39
CA LEU A 63 15.29 -5.94 -16.49
C LEU A 63 16.77 -6.32 -16.64
N PRO A 64 17.69 -5.33 -16.60
CA PRO A 64 19.12 -5.59 -16.71
C PRO A 64 19.64 -6.40 -15.52
N LYS A 65 20.53 -7.37 -15.79
CA LYS A 65 21.09 -8.25 -14.75
C LYS A 65 22.02 -7.51 -13.79
N LYS A 66 22.72 -6.47 -14.27
CA LYS A 66 23.69 -5.63 -13.55
C LYS A 66 23.19 -4.17 -13.54
N ASP A 67 23.79 -3.32 -12.70
CA ASP A 67 23.45 -1.89 -12.53
C ASP A 67 22.12 -1.64 -11.77
N LYS A 68 22.23 -1.52 -10.43
CA LYS A 68 21.07 -1.38 -9.54
C LYS A 68 20.22 -0.14 -9.86
N PRO A 69 20.79 1.07 -10.07
CA PRO A 69 20.02 2.22 -10.52
C PRO A 69 19.21 1.96 -11.79
N ARG A 70 19.86 1.38 -12.82
CA ARG A 70 19.19 1.11 -14.11
C ARG A 70 18.04 0.12 -13.98
N VAL A 71 18.17 -0.91 -13.13
CA VAL A 71 17.08 -1.85 -12.82
C VAL A 71 15.85 -1.13 -12.29
N LEU A 72 16.04 -0.16 -11.38
CA LEU A 72 14.93 0.57 -10.77
C LEU A 72 14.26 1.51 -11.79
N THR A 73 15.04 2.24 -12.57
CA THR A 73 14.52 3.12 -13.63
C THR A 73 13.71 2.33 -14.65
N GLU A 74 14.26 1.21 -15.13
CA GLU A 74 13.60 0.37 -16.13
C GLU A 74 12.32 -0.29 -15.60
N ALA A 75 12.32 -0.76 -14.35
CA ALA A 75 11.13 -1.33 -13.73
C ALA A 75 9.98 -0.32 -13.64
N VAL A 76 10.29 0.95 -13.33
CA VAL A 76 9.29 2.03 -13.31
C VAL A 76 8.75 2.30 -14.72
N THR A 77 9.62 2.31 -15.74
CA THR A 77 9.22 2.50 -17.14
C THR A 77 8.29 1.38 -17.61
N GLN A 78 8.67 0.11 -17.40
CA GLN A 78 7.85 -1.04 -17.79
C GLN A 78 6.51 -1.05 -17.07
N LEU A 79 6.47 -0.70 -15.78
CA LEU A 79 5.19 -0.61 -15.06
C LEU A 79 4.27 0.49 -15.63
N LYS A 80 4.83 1.64 -16.01
CA LYS A 80 4.06 2.72 -16.65
C LYS A 80 3.54 2.31 -18.02
N GLU A 81 4.35 1.62 -18.81
CA GLU A 81 3.96 1.10 -20.12
C GLU A 81 2.88 0.04 -20.02
N LEU A 82 3.04 -0.94 -19.11
CA LEU A 82 2.01 -1.94 -18.84
C LEU A 82 0.69 -1.29 -18.43
N ARG A 83 0.73 -0.28 -17.54
CA ARG A 83 -0.47 0.49 -17.21
C ARG A 83 -1.07 1.13 -18.46
N LYS A 84 -0.28 1.86 -19.25
CA LYS A 84 -0.78 2.50 -20.48
C LYS A 84 -1.44 1.49 -21.43
N ASN A 85 -0.82 0.34 -21.64
CA ASN A 85 -1.33 -0.68 -22.56
C ASN A 85 -2.67 -1.25 -22.08
N VAL A 86 -2.81 -1.55 -20.79
CA VAL A 86 -4.11 -2.00 -20.23
C VAL A 86 -5.16 -0.90 -20.33
N ALA A 87 -4.78 0.37 -20.15
CA ALA A 87 -5.70 1.51 -20.33
C ALA A 87 -6.26 1.55 -21.75
N GLN A 88 -5.36 1.46 -22.73
CA GLN A 88 -5.70 1.53 -24.15
C GLN A 88 -6.56 0.35 -24.59
N GLN A 89 -6.22 -0.86 -24.14
CA GLN A 89 -6.93 -2.08 -24.53
C GLN A 89 -8.35 -2.16 -23.96
N LEU A 90 -8.63 -1.47 -22.85
CA LEU A 90 -9.96 -1.42 -22.24
C LEU A 90 -10.75 -0.16 -22.63
N GLU A 91 -10.24 0.68 -23.54
CA GLU A 91 -10.81 1.99 -23.91
C GLU A 91 -11.10 2.91 -22.69
N LEU A 92 -10.40 2.69 -21.58
CA LEU A 92 -10.56 3.47 -20.36
C LEU A 92 -9.62 4.67 -20.41
N SER A 93 -10.19 5.87 -20.51
CA SER A 93 -9.48 7.16 -20.61
C SER A 93 -8.50 7.43 -19.45
N SER A 94 -8.70 6.76 -18.31
CA SER A 94 -7.66 6.51 -17.33
C SER A 94 -7.90 5.13 -16.73
N LEU A 95 -6.84 4.35 -16.53
CA LEU A 95 -6.95 3.08 -15.82
C LEU A 95 -7.62 3.29 -14.46
N PHE A 96 -8.85 2.81 -14.36
CA PHE A 96 -9.58 2.75 -13.11
C PHE A 96 -9.07 1.58 -12.26
N ILE A 97 -7.77 1.56 -11.95
CA ILE A 97 -7.11 0.51 -11.16
C ILE A 97 -7.11 0.91 -9.68
N PRO A 98 -7.49 -0.01 -8.77
CA PRO A 98 -7.30 0.14 -7.34
C PRO A 98 -5.84 0.34 -6.94
N SER A 99 -5.58 1.33 -6.09
CA SER A 99 -4.27 1.53 -5.44
C SER A 99 -4.06 0.51 -4.33
N GLU A 100 -2.80 0.18 -3.99
CA GLU A 100 -2.45 -0.67 -2.83
C GLU A 100 -2.81 -0.03 -1.48
N ASN A 101 -2.93 1.30 -1.44
CA ASN A 101 -3.23 2.02 -0.21
C ASN A 101 -4.73 2.28 -0.05
N ASP A 102 -5.16 2.37 1.20
CA ASP A 102 -6.50 2.81 1.55
C ASP A 102 -6.60 4.33 1.32
N VAL A 103 -7.58 4.77 0.56
CA VAL A 103 -7.74 6.17 0.14
C VAL A 103 -9.21 6.57 0.25
N VAL A 104 -9.46 7.75 0.82
CA VAL A 104 -10.75 8.45 0.75
C VAL A 104 -10.46 9.90 0.39
N ILE A 105 -10.86 10.32 -0.80
CA ILE A 105 -10.73 11.68 -1.32
C ILE A 105 -12.13 12.20 -1.62
N ILE A 106 -12.41 13.45 -1.26
CA ILE A 106 -13.66 14.13 -1.62
C ILE A 106 -13.31 15.45 -2.28
N ASN A 107 -13.82 15.66 -3.49
CA ASN A 107 -13.69 16.88 -4.25
C ASN A 107 -15.08 17.46 -4.51
N TYR A 108 -15.19 18.79 -4.51
CA TYR A 108 -16.39 19.48 -4.98
C TYR A 108 -16.49 19.38 -6.50
N CYS A 109 -17.71 19.33 -7.04
CA CYS A 109 -17.92 19.49 -8.48
C CYS A 109 -17.99 21.00 -8.79
N ASP A 110 -17.11 21.50 -9.67
CA ASP A 110 -17.00 22.93 -10.01
C ASP A 110 -18.17 23.48 -10.87
N ASN A 111 -19.23 22.70 -11.10
CA ASN A 111 -20.38 23.14 -11.88
C ASN A 111 -21.29 24.03 -11.03
N ILE A 112 -21.40 25.30 -11.43
CA ILE A 112 -22.15 26.39 -10.78
C ILE A 112 -23.65 26.06 -10.57
N ASN A 113 -24.21 25.10 -11.32
CA ASN A 113 -25.60 24.65 -11.20
C ASN A 113 -25.80 23.41 -10.29
N GLU A 114 -24.73 22.87 -9.70
CA GLU A 114 -24.72 21.62 -8.93
C GLU A 114 -24.04 21.79 -7.56
N GLU A 115 -24.31 22.88 -6.85
CA GLU A 115 -23.66 23.30 -5.58
C GLU A 115 -23.61 22.23 -4.44
N ARG A 116 -24.22 21.05 -4.62
CA ARG A 116 -24.23 19.95 -3.64
C ARG A 116 -23.70 18.62 -4.15
N ASN A 117 -23.15 18.58 -5.36
CA ASN A 117 -22.55 17.38 -5.90
C ASN A 117 -21.10 17.30 -5.46
N VAL A 118 -20.76 16.18 -4.81
CA VAL A 118 -19.40 15.90 -4.38
C VAL A 118 -18.94 14.59 -5.00
N LYS A 119 -17.70 14.60 -5.47
CA LYS A 119 -17.03 13.43 -6.02
C LYS A 119 -16.21 12.78 -4.92
N ALA A 120 -16.60 11.57 -4.52
CA ALA A 120 -15.89 10.75 -3.56
C ALA A 120 -15.11 9.64 -4.28
N THR A 121 -13.80 9.57 -4.08
CA THR A 121 -12.95 8.48 -4.56
C THR A 121 -12.49 7.65 -3.38
N ILE A 122 -12.80 6.35 -3.41
CA ILE A 122 -12.45 5.38 -2.37
C ILE A 122 -11.56 4.29 -2.99
N CYS A 123 -10.51 3.88 -2.29
CA CYS A 123 -9.78 2.64 -2.54
C CYS A 123 -9.65 1.90 -1.22
N CYS A 124 -10.03 0.63 -1.19
CA CYS A 124 -9.91 -0.21 0.01
C CYS A 124 -9.88 -1.70 -0.36
N GLU A 125 -9.62 -2.55 0.63
CA GLU A 125 -9.75 -4.00 0.50
C GLU A 125 -11.19 -4.38 0.15
N ASP A 126 -11.33 -5.29 -0.81
CA ASP A 126 -12.64 -5.73 -1.27
C ASP A 126 -13.28 -6.69 -0.27
N ARG A 127 -14.58 -6.50 -0.03
CA ARG A 127 -15.38 -7.36 0.85
C ARG A 127 -16.84 -7.31 0.45
N LEU A 128 -17.56 -8.41 0.71
CA LEU A 128 -18.97 -8.55 0.31
C LEU A 128 -19.89 -7.45 0.88
N SER A 129 -19.59 -6.92 2.07
CA SER A 129 -20.39 -5.86 2.69
C SER A 129 -20.08 -4.45 2.18
N LEU A 130 -19.00 -4.25 1.42
CA LEU A 130 -18.45 -2.92 1.10
C LEU A 130 -19.51 -1.99 0.48
N ASN A 131 -20.22 -2.45 -0.54
CA ASN A 131 -21.23 -1.64 -1.23
C ASN A 131 -22.39 -1.26 -0.32
N ARG A 132 -22.80 -2.16 0.58
CA ARG A 132 -23.84 -1.89 1.58
C ARG A 132 -23.35 -0.86 2.59
N ASP A 133 -22.14 -1.03 3.10
CA ASP A 133 -21.55 -0.16 4.12
C ASP A 133 -21.33 1.25 3.56
N LEU A 134 -20.81 1.37 2.32
CA LEU A 134 -20.68 2.65 1.60
C LEU A 134 -22.04 3.32 1.39
N SER A 135 -23.04 2.56 0.91
CA SER A 135 -24.39 3.06 0.71
C SER A 135 -25.07 3.49 2.01
N SER A 136 -24.77 2.80 3.12
CA SER A 136 -25.30 3.12 4.44
C SER A 136 -24.65 4.40 5.00
N ALA A 137 -23.33 4.52 4.88
CA ALA A 137 -22.58 5.71 5.31
C ALA A 137 -22.99 6.99 4.55
N ILE A 138 -23.30 6.86 3.26
CA ILE A 138 -23.80 7.98 2.46
C ILE A 138 -25.24 8.33 2.86
N ARG A 139 -26.09 7.32 3.08
CA ARG A 139 -27.49 7.56 3.49
C ARG A 139 -27.61 8.14 4.91
N SER A 140 -26.71 7.81 5.83
CA SER A 140 -26.76 8.34 7.21
C SER A 140 -26.59 9.85 7.28
N ILE A 141 -25.98 10.47 6.28
CA ILE A 141 -25.84 11.92 6.15
C ILE A 141 -26.85 12.54 5.16
N GLN A 142 -27.92 11.81 4.84
CA GLN A 142 -28.93 12.21 3.86
C GLN A 142 -28.36 12.42 2.44
N GLY A 143 -27.24 11.78 2.12
CA GLY A 143 -26.64 11.78 0.79
C GLY A 143 -27.29 10.76 -0.14
N ARG A 144 -27.21 11.01 -1.46
CA ARG A 144 -27.66 10.10 -2.52
C ARG A 144 -26.58 9.95 -3.58
N VAL A 145 -26.20 8.71 -3.90
CA VAL A 145 -25.30 8.42 -5.03
C VAL A 145 -26.07 8.58 -6.34
N ILE A 146 -25.58 9.41 -7.25
CA ILE A 146 -26.15 9.63 -8.59
C ILE A 146 -25.31 9.02 -9.71
N LYS A 147 -24.02 8.78 -9.46
CA LYS A 147 -23.13 8.06 -10.36
C LYS A 147 -22.16 7.21 -9.55
N ALA A 148 -21.89 6.00 -9.99
CA ALA A 148 -20.90 5.12 -9.39
C ALA A 148 -20.11 4.41 -10.49
N GLU A 149 -18.79 4.58 -10.49
CA GLU A 149 -17.85 3.79 -11.28
C GLU A 149 -17.00 2.96 -10.31
N MET A 150 -16.91 1.65 -10.56
CA MET A 150 -16.25 0.70 -9.67
C MET A 150 -15.36 -0.26 -10.44
N ALA A 151 -14.22 -0.64 -9.86
CA ALA A 151 -13.39 -1.72 -10.36
C ALA A 151 -12.76 -2.47 -9.19
N THR A 152 -12.65 -3.78 -9.37
CA THR A 152 -12.06 -4.70 -8.41
C THR A 152 -10.91 -5.43 -9.07
N VAL A 153 -9.71 -5.34 -8.50
CA VAL A 153 -8.49 -6.00 -9.00
C VAL A 153 -7.70 -6.49 -7.80
N GLY A 154 -7.33 -7.77 -7.79
CA GLY A 154 -6.42 -8.34 -6.80
C GLY A 154 -6.90 -8.21 -5.35
N GLY A 155 -8.22 -8.36 -5.11
CA GLY A 155 -8.81 -8.21 -3.78
C GLY A 155 -8.92 -6.77 -3.27
N ARG A 156 -8.72 -5.77 -4.14
CA ARG A 156 -8.94 -4.36 -3.82
C ARG A 156 -10.01 -3.77 -4.71
N THR A 157 -10.79 -2.86 -4.17
CA THR A 157 -11.88 -2.16 -4.87
C THR A 157 -11.63 -0.66 -4.87
N LYS A 158 -11.72 -0.06 -6.06
CA LYS A 158 -11.81 1.38 -6.26
C LYS A 158 -13.24 1.75 -6.58
N ALA A 159 -13.76 2.78 -5.94
CA ALA A 159 -15.07 3.34 -6.21
C ALA A 159 -14.96 4.86 -6.40
N GLU A 160 -15.55 5.37 -7.46
CA GLU A 160 -15.66 6.79 -7.76
C GLU A 160 -17.15 7.12 -7.83
N LEU A 161 -17.60 7.83 -6.82
CA LEU A 161 -19.00 8.09 -6.54
C LEU A 161 -19.27 9.58 -6.71
N VAL A 162 -20.32 9.93 -7.42
CA VAL A 162 -20.89 11.29 -7.38
C VAL A 162 -22.07 11.24 -6.43
N VAL A 163 -21.99 12.02 -5.36
CA VAL A 163 -22.95 12.05 -4.25
C VAL A 163 -23.59 13.42 -4.20
N VAL A 164 -24.92 13.44 -4.16
CA VAL A 164 -25.72 14.63 -3.86
C VAL A 164 -25.94 14.67 -2.36
N LEU A 165 -25.54 15.76 -1.69
CA LEU A 165 -25.79 15.95 -0.26
C LEU A 165 -27.15 16.62 -0.02
N GLY A 166 -27.90 16.13 0.98
CA GLY A 166 -29.18 16.70 1.39
C GLY A 166 -29.05 18.13 1.97
N LYS A 167 -30.18 18.85 2.10
CA LYS A 167 -30.23 20.17 2.75
C LYS A 167 -30.13 20.02 4.27
N ALA A 168 -28.92 19.81 4.78
CA ALA A 168 -28.59 20.00 6.20
C ALA A 168 -27.48 21.06 6.34
N ASN A 169 -27.20 21.50 7.56
CA ASN A 169 -26.51 22.75 7.89
C ASN A 169 -25.11 22.92 7.28
N GLY A 170 -24.99 23.75 6.23
CA GLY A 170 -23.72 24.31 5.74
C GLY A 170 -22.82 23.30 5.04
N GLY A 171 -22.69 23.39 3.71
CA GLY A 171 -22.09 22.36 2.86
C GLY A 171 -20.68 21.88 3.26
N GLU A 172 -19.88 22.69 3.94
CA GLU A 172 -18.55 22.27 4.43
C GLU A 172 -18.63 21.24 5.57
N LYS A 173 -19.62 21.37 6.48
CA LYS A 173 -19.84 20.42 7.58
C LYS A 173 -20.32 19.07 7.05
N ASP A 174 -21.20 19.09 6.06
CA ASP A 174 -21.74 17.89 5.43
C ASP A 174 -20.64 17.09 4.71
N VAL A 175 -19.71 17.77 4.05
CA VAL A 175 -18.53 17.13 3.42
C VAL A 175 -17.59 16.53 4.45
N GLY A 176 -17.36 17.22 5.58
CA GLY A 176 -16.57 16.68 6.69
C GLY A 176 -17.19 15.40 7.27
N GLN A 177 -18.52 15.37 7.43
CA GLN A 177 -19.26 14.19 7.88
C GLN A 177 -19.20 13.05 6.87
N LEU A 178 -19.36 13.33 5.57
CA LEU A 178 -19.20 12.33 4.51
C LEU A 178 -17.81 11.70 4.54
N LYS A 179 -16.77 12.53 4.65
CA LYS A 179 -15.38 12.07 4.73
C LYS A 179 -15.19 11.13 5.90
N TRP A 180 -15.70 11.49 7.07
CA TRP A 180 -15.64 10.67 8.27
C TRP A 180 -16.39 9.35 8.11
N ALA A 181 -17.62 9.38 7.61
CA ALA A 181 -18.45 8.19 7.44
C ALA A 181 -17.81 7.20 6.45
N LEU A 182 -17.30 7.68 5.31
CA LEU A 182 -16.58 6.85 4.34
C LEU A 182 -15.26 6.31 4.88
N LYS A 183 -14.51 7.14 5.62
CA LYS A 183 -13.28 6.71 6.28
C LYS A 183 -13.54 5.60 7.28
N ALA A 184 -14.61 5.69 8.06
CA ALA A 184 -15.04 4.63 8.96
C ALA A 184 -15.34 3.33 8.21
N VAL A 185 -15.96 3.37 7.01
CA VAL A 185 -16.17 2.15 6.19
C VAL A 185 -14.84 1.53 5.76
N VAL A 186 -13.86 2.35 5.35
CA VAL A 186 -12.55 1.88 4.91
C VAL A 186 -11.73 1.30 6.08
N GLU A 187 -11.77 1.95 7.24
CA GLU A 187 -11.01 1.56 8.43
C GLU A 187 -11.68 0.42 9.23
N ASN A 188 -13.01 0.30 9.17
CA ASN A 188 -13.74 -0.75 9.87
C ASN A 188 -13.64 -2.07 9.10
N ARG A 189 -12.46 -2.68 9.21
CA ARG A 189 -12.11 -3.99 8.64
C ARG A 189 -12.78 -5.15 9.38
N ALA A 190 -13.44 -4.88 10.51
CA ALA A 190 -13.94 -5.89 11.44
C ALA A 190 -15.40 -5.64 11.82
N LEU A 191 -16.34 -6.10 10.98
CA LEU A 191 -17.56 -6.80 11.41
C LEU A 191 -17.97 -7.85 10.36
N GLY A 192 -16.99 -8.61 9.87
CA GLY A 192 -17.25 -9.95 9.35
C GLY A 192 -17.21 -10.91 10.53
N PHE A 193 -18.34 -11.09 11.24
CA PHE A 193 -18.79 -12.34 11.88
C PHE A 193 -20.14 -12.10 12.59
N GLY A 194 -21.21 -12.68 12.02
CA GLY A 194 -22.41 -13.21 12.69
C GLY A 194 -23.27 -12.30 13.58
N LEU A 195 -24.46 -11.93 13.10
CA LEU A 195 -25.68 -11.95 13.93
C LEU A 195 -26.90 -12.19 13.02
N TRP A 196 -27.11 -13.45 12.67
CA TRP A 196 -28.45 -13.99 12.41
C TRP A 196 -28.82 -14.78 13.66
N LYS A 197 -29.66 -14.19 14.51
CA LYS A 197 -30.64 -14.87 15.35
C LYS A 197 -31.79 -13.91 15.57
#